data_AF-A0A2G9GQ87-F1
#
_entry.id   AF-A0A2G9GQ87-F1
#
_cell.length_a   1.000
_cell.length_b   1.000
_cell.length_c   1.000
_cell.angle_alpha   90.00
_cell.angle_beta   90.00
_cell.angle_gamma   90.00
#
_symmetry.space_group_name_H-M   'P 1'
#
loop_
_entity.id
_entity.type
_entity.pdbx_description
1 polymer ?
#
loop_
_entity_poly.entity_id
_entity_poly.type
_entity_poly.pdbx_seq_one_letter_code
_entity_poly.pdbx_strand_id
1 'polypeptide(L)' 'MKDKNYATTSLLKRILVNCSAQAKRYGSCVSSRVPEVERDMCLKEFLVLKSCMQNVLRGKI' A
#
# COMPACT_ATOMS: atom_id res chain seq x y z
N MET A 1 -2.32 26.88 -13.50
CA MET A 1 -2.16 26.45 -12.09
C MET A 1 -2.31 24.93 -12.07
N LYS A 2 -1.30 24.16 -11.64
CA LYS A 2 -1.44 22.70 -11.53
C LYS A 2 -2.07 22.40 -10.16
N ASP A 3 -3.32 21.97 -10.16
CA ASP A 3 -4.06 21.60 -8.96
C ASP A 3 -3.28 20.61 -8.11
N LYS A 4 -3.17 20.90 -6.81
CA LYS A 4 -2.58 19.99 -5.81
C LYS A 4 -3.24 18.60 -5.87
N ASN A 5 -4.53 18.54 -6.22
CA ASN A 5 -5.30 17.31 -6.42
C ASN A 5 -4.75 16.42 -7.56
N TYR A 6 -4.17 17.00 -8.62
CA TYR A 6 -3.59 16.23 -9.72
C TYR A 6 -2.32 15.51 -9.28
N ALA A 7 -1.47 16.17 -8.50
CA ALA A 7 -0.24 15.58 -7.96
C ALA A 7 -0.54 14.43 -6.98
N THR A 8 -1.54 14.59 -6.10
CA THR A 8 -1.98 13.55 -5.16
C THR A 8 -2.60 12.36 -5.88
N THR A 9 -3.41 12.60 -6.92
CA THR A 9 -4.00 11.54 -7.75
C THR A 9 -2.92 10.77 -8.52
N SER A 10 -1.90 11.46 -9.04
CA SER A 10 -0.77 10.81 -9.73
C SER A 10 0.07 9.96 -8.77
N LEU A 11 0.27 10.44 -7.54
CA LEU A 11 1.02 9.73 -6.51
C LEU A 11 0.30 8.44 -6.07
N LEU A 12 -1.00 8.51 -5.81
CA LEU A 12 -1.83 7.34 -5.50
C LEU A 12 -1.78 6.31 -6.63
N LYS A 13 -1.92 6.75 -7.88
CA LYS A 13 -1.77 5.85 -9.05
C LYS A 13 -0.40 5.18 -9.08
N ARG A 14 0.69 5.92 -8.85
CA ARG A 14 2.05 5.35 -8.81
C ARG A 14 2.18 4.32 -7.68
N ILE A 15 1.65 4.60 -6.49
CA ILE A 15 1.69 3.66 -5.37
C ILE A 15 0.94 2.38 -5.71
N LEU A 16 -0.28 2.49 -6.25
CA LEU A 16 -1.09 1.32 -6.59
C LEU A 16 -0.44 0.45 -7.66
N VAL A 17 0.16 1.06 -8.69
CA VAL A 17 0.85 0.30 -9.74
C VAL A 17 2.10 -0.40 -9.19
N ASN A 18 2.97 0.33 -8.48
CA ASN A 18 4.26 -0.22 -8.02
C ASN A 18 4.13 -1.18 -6.83
N CYS A 19 3.14 -1.00 -5.96
CA CYS A 19 2.97 -1.79 -4.74
C CYS A 19 1.84 -2.83 -4.84
N SER A 20 1.28 -3.06 -6.04
CA SER A 20 0.13 -3.95 -6.27
C SER A 20 0.36 -5.38 -5.78
N ALA A 21 1.56 -5.93 -5.98
CA ALA A 21 1.90 -7.29 -5.55
C ALA A 21 1.90 -7.44 -4.02
N GLN A 22 2.48 -6.47 -3.31
CA GLN A 22 2.51 -6.46 -1.84
C GLN A 22 1.11 -6.17 -1.29
N ALA A 23 0.35 -5.30 -1.95
CA ALA A 23 -1.03 -4.99 -1.58
C ALA A 23 -1.92 -6.24 -1.68
N LYS A 24 -1.77 -7.03 -2.74
CA LYS A 24 -2.48 -8.31 -2.90
C LYS A 24 -2.15 -9.28 -1.76
N ARG A 25 -0.86 -9.46 -1.42
CA ARG A 25 -0.43 -10.35 -0.32
C ARG A 25 -1.05 -9.95 1.01
N TYR A 26 -0.97 -8.66 1.36
CA TYR A 26 -1.57 -8.12 2.57
C TYR A 26 -3.10 -8.27 2.57
N GLY A 27 -3.75 -7.91 1.47
CA GLY A 27 -5.19 -8.04 1.31
C GLY A 27 -5.69 -9.49 1.47
N SER A 28 -4.98 -10.46 0.89
CA SER A 28 -5.30 -11.89 1.05
C SER A 28 -5.16 -12.37 2.50
N CYS A 29 -4.15 -11.90 3.22
CA CYS A 29 -4.01 -12.20 4.65
C CYS A 29 -5.20 -11.63 5.43
N VAL A 30 -5.52 -10.35 5.25
CA VAL A 30 -6.64 -9.69 5.95
C VAL A 30 -7.97 -10.39 5.63
N SER A 31 -8.25 -10.67 4.36
CA SER A 31 -9.52 -11.30 3.96
C SER A 31 -9.72 -12.69 4.54
N SER A 32 -8.64 -13.43 4.82
CA SER A 32 -8.72 -14.75 5.46
C SER A 32 -9.02 -14.69 6.97
N ARG A 33 -8.91 -13.51 7.58
CA ARG A 33 -9.07 -13.29 9.02
C ARG A 33 -10.34 -12.52 9.37
N VAL A 34 -11.00 -11.87 8.41
CA VAL A 34 -12.31 -11.24 8.63
C VAL A 34 -13.32 -12.31 9.05
N PRO A 35 -14.15 -12.08 10.07
CA PRO A 35 -14.34 -10.83 10.83
C PRO A 35 -13.38 -10.61 12.02
N GLU A 36 -12.65 -11.64 12.44
CA GLU A 36 -11.76 -11.68 13.62
C GLU A 36 -10.38 -11.05 13.36
N VAL A 37 -10.26 -10.14 12.38
CA VAL A 37 -8.98 -9.55 12.04
C VAL A 37 -8.53 -8.59 13.14
N GLU A 38 -7.39 -8.89 13.75
CA GLU A 38 -6.78 -8.03 14.77
C GLU A 38 -5.53 -7.33 14.25
N ARG A 39 -5.11 -6.31 15.00
CA ARG A 39 -3.84 -5.64 14.76
C ARG A 39 -2.70 -6.66 14.83
N ASP A 40 -1.74 -6.48 13.93
CA ASP A 40 -0.53 -7.30 13.82
C ASP A 40 -0.70 -8.75 13.30
N MET A 41 -1.92 -9.26 13.10
CA MET A 41 -2.14 -10.58 12.49
C MET A 41 -1.50 -10.74 11.10
N CYS A 42 -1.46 -9.65 10.32
CA CYS A 42 -0.84 -9.57 8.99
C CYS A 42 0.36 -8.61 8.99
N LEU A 43 1.05 -8.48 10.13
CA LEU A 43 2.13 -7.50 10.31
C LEU A 43 3.25 -7.71 9.30
N LYS A 44 3.61 -8.95 9.00
CA LYS A 44 4.70 -9.28 8.08
C LYS A 44 4.41 -8.73 6.67
N GLU A 45 3.22 -9.02 6.15
CA GLU A 45 2.76 -8.56 4.84
C GLU A 45 2.60 -7.03 4.83
N PHE A 46 2.09 -6.47 5.94
CA PHE A 46 1.94 -5.04 6.12
C PHE A 46 3.27 -4.30 6.06
N LEU A 47 4.31 -4.80 6.74
CA LEU A 47 5.63 -4.16 6.75
C LEU A 47 6.25 -4.10 5.35
N VAL A 48 6.09 -5.17 4.57
CA VAL A 48 6.55 -5.22 3.17
C VAL A 48 5.79 -4.21 2.31
N LEU A 49 4.46 -4.16 2.44
CA LEU A 49 3.62 -3.19 1.72
C LEU A 49 3.98 -1.74 2.11
N LYS A 50 4.09 -1.46 3.40
CA LYS A 50 4.46 -0.16 3.95
C LYS A 50 5.80 0.30 3.41
N SER A 51 6.80 -0.58 3.41
CA SER A 51 8.13 -0.28 2.88
C SER A 51 8.05 0.12 1.40
N CYS A 52 7.33 -0.64 0.58
CA CYS A 52 7.10 -0.30 -0.83
C CYS A 52 6.47 1.09 -0.98
N MET A 53 5.35 1.34 -0.29
CA MET A 53 4.65 2.63 -0.39
C MET A 53 5.55 3.80 0.02
N GLN A 54 6.32 3.64 1.10
CA GLN A 54 7.27 4.66 1.56
C GLN A 54 8.40 4.91 0.55
N ASN A 55 8.87 3.89 -0.16
CA ASN A 55 9.84 4.08 -1.24
C ASN A 55 9.24 4.86 -2.41
N VAL A 56 7.97 4.59 -2.78
CA VAL A 56 7.26 5.39 -3.81
C VAL A 56 7.13 6.84 -3.40
N LEU A 57 6.72 7.10 -2.16
CA LEU A 57 6.59 8.46 -1.64
C LEU A 57 7.91 9.23 -1.64
N ARG A 58 9.02 8.53 -1.35
CA ARG A 58 10.37 9.10 -1.32
C ARG A 58 11.06 9.13 -2.69
N GLY A 59 10.41 8.64 -3.75
CA GLY A 59 11.00 8.54 -5.08
C GLY A 59 12.15 7.53 -5.18
N LYS A 60 12.21 6.54 -4.29
CA LYS A 60 13.23 5.47 -4.23
C LYS A 60 12.74 4.16 -4.88
N ILE A 61 12.07 4.26 -6.02
CA ILE A 61 11.69 3.09 -6.84
C ILE A 61 12.83 2.71 -7.76
#